data_AF-A0A4U7EZU9-F1
#
_entry.id   AF-A0A4U7EZU9-F1
#
_cell.length_a   1.000
_cell.length_b   1.000
_cell.length_c   1.000
_cell.angle_alpha   90.00
_cell.angle_beta   90.00
_cell.angle_gamma   90.00
#
_symmetry.space_group_name_H-M   'P 1'
#
loop_
_entity.id
_entity.type
_entity.pdbx_description
1 polymer ?
#
loop_
_entity_poly.entity_id
_entity_poly.type
_entity_poly.pdbx_seq_one_letter_code
_entity_poly.pdbx_strand_id
1 'polypeptide(L)' 'MANAAIVVLAGTEGHESLGRVVNALQAATEFAENDEDELELIFDGAGTTWIPELEDESHDYHALYRSLRDEVSV' A
#
# COMPACT_ATOMS: atom_id res chain seq x y z
N MET A 1 6.66 -16.11 10.33
CA MET A 1 7.03 -16.48 8.96
C MET A 1 5.81 -16.83 8.11
N ALA A 2 5.09 -15.79 7.74
CA ALA A 2 4.24 -15.75 6.56
C ALA A 2 5.07 -15.24 5.37
N ASN A 3 4.70 -15.68 4.17
CA ASN A 3 5.07 -14.99 2.93
C ASN A 3 3.75 -14.49 2.34
N ALA A 4 3.59 -13.17 2.27
CA ALA A 4 2.34 -12.50 1.99
C ALA A 4 2.46 -11.54 0.81
N ALA A 5 1.45 -11.53 -0.04
CA ALA A 5 1.28 -10.52 -1.08
C ALA A 5 -0.05 -9.78 -0.85
N ILE A 6 -0.01 -8.45 -0.83
CA ILE A 6 -1.19 -7.59 -0.77
C ILE A 6 -1.31 -6.90 -2.12
N VAL A 7 -2.42 -7.16 -2.82
CA VAL A 7 -2.64 -6.62 -4.17
C VAL A 7 -3.71 -5.52 -4.15
N VAL A 8 -3.30 -4.30 -4.51
CA VAL A 8 -4.19 -3.15 -4.66
C VAL A 8 -4.59 -3.02 -6.13
N LEU A 9 -5.84 -3.37 -6.41
CA LEU A 9 -6.44 -3.26 -7.76
C LEU A 9 -7.38 -2.06 -7.91
N ALA A 10 -7.91 -1.55 -6.80
CA ALA A 10 -8.85 -0.44 -6.82
C ALA A 10 -8.10 0.89 -7.02
N GLY A 11 -8.50 1.68 -8.02
CA GLY A 11 -7.97 3.02 -8.24
C GLY A 11 -8.55 4.05 -7.28
N THR A 12 -8.41 5.33 -7.61
CA THR A 12 -8.79 6.46 -6.74
C THR A 12 -10.26 6.87 -6.82
N GLU A 13 -11.07 6.20 -7.64
CA GLU A 13 -12.49 6.52 -7.82
C GLU A 13 -13.35 6.03 -6.65
N GLY A 14 -14.18 6.91 -6.08
CA GLY A 14 -15.11 6.56 -5.00
C GLY A 14 -14.52 6.73 -3.60
N HIS A 15 -15.37 7.08 -2.63
CA HIS A 15 -14.94 7.34 -1.25
C HIS A 15 -14.40 6.07 -0.57
N GLU A 16 -14.94 4.92 -0.92
CA GLU A 16 -14.51 3.61 -0.43
C GLU A 16 -13.08 3.26 -0.84
N SER A 17 -12.57 3.85 -1.93
CA SER A 17 -11.24 3.52 -2.46
C SER A 17 -10.12 3.98 -1.54
N LEU A 18 -10.29 5.12 -0.87
CA LEU A 18 -9.35 5.54 0.18
C LEU A 18 -9.30 4.51 1.31
N GLY A 19 -10.46 4.02 1.75
CA GLY A 19 -10.52 2.97 2.76
C GLY A 19 -9.82 1.67 2.34
N ARG A 20 -9.94 1.29 1.05
CA ARG A 20 -9.27 0.09 0.52
C ARG A 20 -7.76 0.22 0.55
N VAL A 21 -7.21 1.32 0.03
CA VAL A 21 -5.76 1.51 -0.02
C VAL A 21 -5.18 1.68 1.37
N VAL A 22 -5.84 2.42 2.27
CA VAL A 22 -5.36 2.61 3.65
C VAL A 22 -5.36 1.29 4.41
N ASN A 23 -6.40 0.46 4.28
CA ASN A 23 -6.40 -0.86 4.89
C ASN A 23 -5.29 -1.77 4.34
N ALA A 24 -5.00 -1.69 3.04
CA ALA A 24 -3.89 -2.43 2.44
C ALA A 24 -2.54 -1.98 3.02
N LEU A 25 -2.32 -0.67 3.18
CA LEU A 25 -1.11 -0.11 3.77
C LEU A 25 -0.97 -0.46 5.26
N GLN A 26 -2.07 -0.45 6.02
CA GLN A 26 -2.05 -0.84 7.44
C GLN A 26 -1.71 -2.33 7.58
N ALA A 27 -2.37 -3.20 6.82
CA ALA A 27 -2.07 -4.63 6.82
C ALA A 27 -0.62 -4.91 6.39
N ALA A 28 -0.12 -4.20 5.38
CA ALA A 28 1.29 -4.27 4.96
C ALA A 28 2.24 -3.86 6.09
N THR A 29 1.91 -2.82 6.85
CA THR A 29 2.71 -2.39 8.01
C THR A 29 2.79 -3.48 9.07
N GLU A 30 1.68 -4.16 9.38
CA GLU A 30 1.66 -5.26 10.35
C GLU A 30 2.59 -6.43 9.94
N PHE A 31 2.69 -6.74 8.64
CA PHE A 31 3.67 -7.71 8.15
C PHE A 31 5.11 -7.19 8.22
N ALA A 32 5.34 -5.94 7.81
CA ALA A 32 6.67 -5.32 7.80
C ALA A 32 7.26 -5.10 9.21
N GLU A 33 6.42 -4.99 10.25
CA GLU A 33 6.87 -4.91 11.65
C GLU A 33 7.40 -6.24 12.20
N ASN A 34 7.20 -7.35 11.50
CA ASN A 34 7.65 -8.67 11.90
C ASN A 34 8.81 -9.15 11.01
N ASP A 35 10.04 -9.07 11.52
CA ASP A 35 11.27 -9.38 10.77
C ASP A 35 11.32 -10.82 10.20
N GLU A 36 10.46 -11.73 10.69
CA GLU A 36 10.36 -13.10 10.20
C GLU A 36 9.38 -13.27 9.03
N ASP A 37 8.62 -12.25 8.67
CA ASP A 37 7.64 -12.28 7.59
C ASP A 37 8.20 -11.65 6.31
N GLU A 38 7.78 -12.19 5.16
CA GLU A 38 8.08 -11.64 3.83
C GLU A 38 6.82 -10.97 3.27
N LEU A 39 6.95 -9.75 2.75
CA LEU A 39 5.85 -8.96 2.22
C LEU A 39 6.15 -8.50 0.79
N GLU A 40 5.12 -8.54 -0.06
CA GLU A 40 5.09 -7.77 -1.30
C GLU A 40 3.78 -6.97 -1.39
N LEU A 41 3.89 -5.64 -1.52
CA LEU A 41 2.76 -4.75 -1.73
C LEU A 41 2.66 -4.37 -3.21
N ILE A 42 1.72 -5.00 -3.92
CA ILE A 42 1.60 -4.92 -5.38
C ILE A 42 0.50 -3.92 -5.74
N PHE A 43 0.83 -2.89 -6.50
CA PHE A 43 -0.16 -2.03 -7.15
C PHE A 43 -0.30 -2.45 -8.61
N ASP A 44 -1.51 -2.87 -9.03
CA ASP A 44 -1.76 -3.30 -10.41
C ASP A 44 -3.05 -2.68 -10.96
N GLY A 45 -3.10 -2.54 -12.29
CA GLY A 45 -4.24 -1.98 -13.01
C GLY A 45 -4.60 -0.58 -12.51
N ALA A 46 -5.86 -0.38 -12.11
CA ALA A 46 -6.31 0.91 -11.60
C ALA A 46 -5.62 1.28 -10.28
N GLY A 47 -5.15 0.31 -9.49
CA GLY A 47 -4.43 0.57 -8.24
C GLY A 47 -3.19 1.43 -8.41
N THR A 48 -2.49 1.31 -9.55
CA THR A 48 -1.30 2.12 -9.87
C THR A 48 -1.54 3.63 -9.83
N THR A 49 -2.81 4.08 -9.97
CA THR A 49 -3.19 5.49 -9.87
C THR A 49 -3.02 6.07 -8.46
N TRP A 50 -2.93 5.24 -7.41
CA TRP A 50 -2.64 5.70 -6.05
C TRP A 50 -1.21 6.13 -5.83
N ILE A 51 -0.25 5.62 -6.60
CA ILE A 51 1.17 5.90 -6.42
C ILE A 51 1.48 7.41 -6.45
N PRO A 52 1.07 8.19 -7.48
CA PRO A 52 1.33 9.62 -7.48
C PRO A 52 0.63 10.37 -6.34
N GLU A 53 -0.58 9.96 -5.94
CA GLU A 53 -1.31 10.59 -4.82
C GLU A 53 -0.61 10.34 -3.47
N LEU A 54 -0.12 9.12 -3.24
CA LEU A 54 0.59 8.74 -2.02
C LEU A 54 2.04 9.25 -1.99
N GLU A 55 2.65 9.53 -3.14
CA GLU A 55 3.94 10.21 -3.26
C GLU A 55 3.87 11.70 -2.93
N ASP A 56 2.69 12.32 -2.98
CA ASP A 56 2.51 13.73 -2.59
C ASP A 56 2.69 13.89 -1.07
N GLU A 57 3.66 14.71 -0.67
CA GLU A 57 3.99 14.99 0.74
C GLU A 57 2.82 15.64 1.53
N SER A 58 1.85 16.23 0.83
CA SER A 58 0.65 16.82 1.43
C SER A 58 -0.48 15.82 1.66
N HIS A 59 -0.37 14.59 1.13
CA HIS A 59 -1.37 13.56 1.33
C HIS A 59 -1.27 12.98 2.76
N ASP A 60 -2.41 12.84 3.45
CA ASP A 60 -2.45 12.41 4.87
C ASP A 60 -1.74 11.07 5.13
N TYR A 61 -1.72 10.19 4.13
CA TYR A 61 -1.10 8.86 4.19
C TYR A 61 0.28 8.75 3.52
N HIS A 62 0.90 9.88 3.16
CA HIS A 62 2.23 9.91 2.54
C HIS A 62 3.27 9.15 3.38
N ALA A 63 3.35 9.46 4.67
CA ALA A 63 4.35 8.86 5.56
C ALA A 63 4.18 7.34 5.69
N LEU A 64 2.94 6.85 5.71
CA LEU A 64 2.61 5.43 5.78
C LEU A 64 3.01 4.70 4.49
N TYR A 65 2.74 5.30 3.33
CA TYR A 65 3.20 4.73 2.07
C TYR A 65 4.73 4.72 1.96
N ARG A 66 5.38 5.81 2.38
CA ARG A 66 6.85 5.92 2.38
C ARG A 66 7.54 4.86 3.24
N SER A 67 6.97 4.49 4.40
CA SER A 67 7.56 3.45 5.24
C SER A 67 7.53 2.04 4.62
N LEU A 68 6.68 1.82 3.62
CA LEU A 68 6.53 0.56 2.90
C LEU A 68 7.17 0.57 1.51
N ARG A 69 7.80 1.67 1.11
CA ARG A 69 8.22 1.88 -0.28
C ARG A 69 9.18 0.82 -0.82
N ASP A 70 10.01 0.24 0.04
CA ASP A 70 10.95 -0.80 -0.36
C ASP A 70 10.26 -2.15 -0.64
N GLU A 71 9.03 -2.35 -0.13
CA GLU A 71 8.20 -3.55 -0.34
C GLU A 71 7.21 -3.40 -1.51
N VAL A 72 7.21 -2.24 -2.19
CA VAL A 72 6.24 -1.92 -3.25
C VAL A 72 6.72 -2.37 -4.62
N SER A 73 5.84 -3.06 -5.35
CA SER A 73 6.01 -3.37 -6.78
C SER A 73 4.83 -2.91 -7.63
N VAL A 74 5.07 -2.73 -8.93
CA VAL A 74 4.13 -2.22 -9.95
C VAL A 74 4.21 -3.08 -11.20
#